data_AF-A0A0R3QQ65-F1
#
_entry.id   AF-A0A0R3QQ65-F1
#
_cell.length_a   1.000
_cell.length_b   1.000
_cell.length_c   1.000
_cell.angle_alpha   90.00
_cell.angle_beta   90.00
_cell.angle_gamma   90.00
#
_symmetry.space_group_name_H-M   'P 1'
#
loop_
_entity.id
_entity.type
_entity.pdbx_description
1 polymer ?
#
loop_
_entity_poly.entity_id
_entity_poly.type
_entity_poly.pdbx_seq_one_letter_code
_entity_poly.pdbx_strand_id
1 'polypeptide(L)'
;MINLFTLPDKEPEKSFPYRLRNLALTEFQMCSAELVKVIAKNCPKLRTLNLQRNEFMGNNIVQFVTKNFNDLVLLDLSKIGNSYENKAWDNLCDENLPKLRFLRLHDNKADINILQRLNLKRPKLMITVRMNHFINWTETESGCVFHDTYDGDINAVVNDLSQIDGFGCCGTVIHFPSAFISA
;
A
#
# COMPACT_ATOMS: atom_id res chain seq x y z
N MET A 1 -11.92 -14.97 12.90
CA MET A 1 -11.07 -14.42 11.80
C MET A 1 -9.62 -14.86 11.90
N ILE A 2 -8.93 -14.74 13.04
CA ILE A 2 -7.55 -15.24 13.20
C ILE A 2 -7.39 -16.69 12.71
N ASN A 3 -8.30 -17.59 13.12
CA ASN A 3 -8.27 -19.00 12.72
C ASN A 3 -8.32 -19.24 11.21
N LEU A 4 -8.89 -18.31 10.42
CA LEU A 4 -8.90 -18.42 8.95
C LEU A 4 -7.48 -18.36 8.37
N PHE A 5 -6.59 -17.64 9.05
CA PHE A 5 -5.20 -17.43 8.64
C PHE A 5 -4.23 -18.35 9.39
N THR A 6 -4.70 -19.33 10.15
CA THR A 6 -3.83 -20.31 10.81
C THR A 6 -3.43 -21.40 9.82
N LEU A 7 -2.13 -21.70 9.75
CA LEU A 7 -1.64 -22.81 8.93
C LEU A 7 -1.89 -24.14 9.65
N PRO A 8 -2.31 -25.19 8.92
CA PRO A 8 -2.36 -26.54 9.47
C PRO A 8 -0.95 -27.10 9.65
N ASP A 9 -0.78 -28.05 10.57
CA ASP A 9 0.52 -28.71 10.82
C ASP A 9 0.97 -29.57 9.64
N LYS A 10 0.02 -30.16 8.89
CA LYS A 10 0.28 -31.00 7.71
C LYS A 10 -0.03 -30.25 6.44
N GLU A 11 0.92 -30.28 5.50
CA GLU A 11 0.80 -29.72 4.15
C GLU A 11 0.34 -28.24 4.14
N PRO A 12 0.98 -27.34 4.91
CA PRO A 12 0.57 -25.93 4.98
C PRO A 12 0.54 -25.27 3.60
N GLU A 13 1.39 -25.71 2.66
CA GLU A 13 1.44 -25.21 1.28
C GLU A 13 0.19 -25.48 0.44
N LYS A 14 -0.67 -26.40 0.90
CA LYS A 14 -1.97 -26.68 0.29
C LYS A 14 -3.10 -25.82 0.87
N SER A 15 -2.88 -25.20 2.02
CA SER A 15 -3.89 -24.41 2.72
C SER A 15 -4.18 -23.06 2.06
N PHE A 16 -5.36 -22.51 2.35
CA PHE A 16 -5.78 -21.18 1.90
C PHE A 16 -4.79 -20.06 2.29
N PRO A 17 -4.35 -19.92 3.56
CA PRO A 17 -3.46 -18.82 3.96
C PRO A 17 -2.13 -18.85 3.21
N TYR A 18 -1.55 -20.03 3.04
CA TYR A 18 -0.26 -20.16 2.36
C TYR A 18 -0.32 -19.74 0.90
N ARG A 19 -1.45 -19.99 0.23
CA ARG A 19 -1.66 -19.69 -1.20
C ARG A 19 -2.20 -18.28 -1.43
N LEU A 20 -2.60 -17.57 -0.39
CA LEU A 20 -3.20 -16.25 -0.49
C LEU A 20 -2.20 -15.25 -1.08
N ARG A 21 -2.61 -14.63 -2.19
CA ARG A 21 -1.81 -13.59 -2.87
C ARG A 21 -2.36 -12.19 -2.67
N ASN A 22 -3.68 -12.08 -2.55
CA ASN A 22 -4.37 -10.80 -2.51
C ASN A 22 -5.31 -10.76 -1.32
N LEU A 23 -5.19 -9.74 -0.48
CA LEU A 23 -6.04 -9.56 0.68
C LEU A 23 -6.47 -8.11 0.82
N ALA A 24 -7.78 -7.89 0.87
CA ALA A 24 -8.37 -6.62 1.23
C ALA A 24 -9.21 -6.80 2.50
N LEU A 25 -8.90 -6.00 3.51
CA LEU A 25 -9.62 -5.91 4.77
C LEU A 25 -10.11 -4.46 4.94
N THR A 26 -10.75 -3.89 3.94
CA THR A 26 -11.20 -2.49 3.96
C THR A 26 -12.31 -2.29 4.98
N GLU A 27 -12.17 -1.25 5.82
CA GLU A 27 -13.18 -0.87 6.81
C GLU A 27 -13.61 -2.07 7.70
N PHE A 28 -12.64 -2.93 7.99
CA PHE A 28 -12.88 -4.16 8.72
C PHE A 28 -12.69 -3.88 10.21
N GLN A 29 -13.77 -3.54 10.92
CA GLN A 29 -13.73 -3.12 12.33
C GLN A 29 -12.92 -4.04 13.27
N MET A 30 -12.83 -5.34 12.96
CA MET A 30 -12.05 -6.31 13.73
C MET A 30 -10.58 -6.43 13.30
N CYS A 31 -10.09 -5.55 12.43
CA CYS A 31 -8.70 -5.51 11.99
C CYS A 31 -7.82 -4.97 13.11
N SER A 32 -7.21 -5.89 13.87
CA SER A 32 -6.27 -5.58 14.94
C SER A 32 -4.83 -5.81 14.47
N ALA A 33 -3.85 -5.22 15.18
CA ALA A 33 -2.44 -5.55 14.99
C ALA A 33 -2.18 -7.06 15.08
N GLU A 34 -2.91 -7.79 15.94
CA GLU A 34 -2.73 -9.24 16.07
C GLU A 34 -3.16 -9.98 14.80
N LEU A 35 -4.28 -9.59 14.19
CA LEU A 35 -4.69 -10.16 12.91
C LEU A 35 -3.62 -9.92 11.82
N VAL A 36 -3.08 -8.70 11.74
CA VAL A 36 -2.05 -8.35 10.75
C VAL A 36 -0.76 -9.15 10.99
N LYS A 37 -0.37 -9.39 12.25
CA LYS A 37 0.77 -10.26 12.61
C LYS A 37 0.57 -11.70 12.17
N VAL A 38 -0.63 -12.26 12.41
CA VAL A 38 -0.99 -13.61 11.97
C VAL A 38 -0.93 -13.72 10.45
N ILE A 39 -1.46 -12.72 9.73
CA ILE A 39 -1.39 -12.67 8.26
C ILE A 39 0.07 -12.64 7.79
N ALA A 40 0.91 -11.77 8.36
CA ALA A 40 2.32 -11.66 8.00
C ALA A 40 3.07 -12.99 8.19
N LYS A 41 2.78 -13.71 9.28
CA LYS A 41 3.41 -15.00 9.59
C LYS A 41 2.95 -16.13 8.67
N ASN A 42 1.67 -16.16 8.31
CA ASN A 42 1.03 -17.34 7.73
C ASN A 42 0.65 -17.20 6.26
N CYS A 43 0.78 -16.01 5.67
CA CYS A 43 0.51 -15.74 4.26
C CYS A 43 1.81 -15.38 3.50
N PRO A 44 2.79 -16.31 3.39
CA PRO A 44 4.10 -16.02 2.83
C PRO A 44 4.08 -15.64 1.35
N LYS A 45 2.97 -15.92 0.63
CA LYS A 45 2.81 -15.58 -0.79
C LYS A 45 2.01 -14.30 -1.03
N LEU A 46 1.72 -13.52 0.01
CA LEU A 46 0.94 -12.31 -0.09
C LEU A 46 1.69 -11.24 -0.89
N ARG A 47 1.05 -10.76 -1.96
CA ARG A 47 1.59 -9.74 -2.88
C ARG A 47 0.82 -8.44 -2.85
N THR A 48 -0.45 -8.46 -2.48
CA THR A 48 -1.26 -7.25 -2.31
C THR A 48 -1.96 -7.25 -0.97
N LEU A 49 -1.85 -6.12 -0.26
CA LEU A 49 -2.45 -5.92 1.05
C LEU A 49 -3.15 -4.56 1.07
N ASN A 50 -4.46 -4.58 1.27
CA ASN A 50 -5.27 -3.39 1.49
C ASN A 50 -5.83 -3.41 2.93
N LEU A 51 -5.41 -2.42 3.72
CA LEU A 51 -5.87 -2.18 5.10
C LEU A 51 -6.59 -0.83 5.23
N GLN A 52 -7.12 -0.31 4.13
CA GLN A 52 -7.80 0.97 4.10
C GLN A 52 -8.91 1.07 5.17
N ARG A 53 -9.06 2.25 5.80
CA ARG A 53 -10.13 2.56 6.78
C ARG A 53 -10.11 1.70 8.05
N ASN A 54 -8.96 1.14 8.43
CA ASN A 54 -8.79 0.47 9.73
C ASN A 54 -8.07 1.38 10.72
N GLU A 55 -8.80 2.27 11.38
CA GLU A 55 -8.22 3.33 12.23
C GLU A 55 -7.73 2.83 13.61
N PHE A 56 -8.08 1.60 13.98
CA PHE A 56 -7.86 1.05 15.33
C PHE A 56 -6.94 -0.19 15.33
N MET A 57 -6.04 -0.31 14.35
CA MET A 57 -5.07 -1.42 14.31
C MET A 57 -4.05 -1.35 15.45
N GLY A 58 -3.89 -0.18 16.07
CA GLY A 58 -2.92 0.08 17.14
C GLY A 58 -1.65 0.76 16.62
N ASN A 59 -0.75 1.08 17.55
CA ASN A 59 0.48 1.81 17.27
C ASN A 59 1.52 0.91 16.58
N ASN A 60 2.45 1.52 15.86
CA ASN A 60 3.56 0.89 15.13
C ASN A 60 3.13 -0.07 14.02
N ILE A 61 1.86 -0.10 13.60
CA ILE A 61 1.40 -1.05 12.58
C ILE A 61 2.08 -0.80 11.23
N VAL A 62 2.32 0.47 10.87
CA VAL A 62 3.04 0.81 9.63
C VAL A 62 4.47 0.26 9.69
N GLN A 63 5.17 0.44 10.82
CA GLN A 63 6.51 -0.10 11.02
C GLN A 63 6.53 -1.64 11.00
N PHE A 64 5.50 -2.28 11.55
CA PHE A 64 5.36 -3.72 11.48
C PHE A 64 5.18 -4.19 10.04
N VAL A 65 4.28 -3.56 9.29
CA VAL A 65 3.99 -3.92 7.90
C VAL A 65 5.25 -3.77 7.03
N THR A 66 5.97 -2.66 7.15
CA THR A 66 7.16 -2.41 6.34
C THR A 66 8.28 -3.43 6.56
N LYS A 67 8.36 -4.03 7.74
CA LYS A 67 9.41 -5.00 8.10
C LYS A 67 9.08 -6.46 7.79
N ASN A 68 7.80 -6.82 7.67
CA ASN A 68 7.39 -8.23 7.67
C ASN A 68 6.82 -8.72 6.34
N PHE A 69 6.56 -7.84 5.38
CA PHE A 69 5.87 -8.18 4.13
C PHE A 69 6.74 -8.00 2.88
N ASN A 70 7.85 -8.74 2.80
CA ASN A 70 8.88 -8.51 1.78
C ASN A 70 8.45 -8.84 0.33
N ASP A 71 7.38 -9.63 0.18
CA ASP A 71 6.84 -10.02 -1.13
C ASP A 71 5.70 -9.11 -1.64
N LEU A 72 5.32 -8.09 -0.87
CA LEU A 72 4.31 -7.13 -1.32
C LEU A 72 4.79 -6.34 -2.52
N VAL A 73 3.91 -6.26 -3.50
CA VAL A 73 4.01 -5.43 -4.70
C VAL A 73 3.08 -4.22 -4.58
N LEU A 74 1.98 -4.37 -3.85
CA LEU A 74 1.01 -3.31 -3.58
C LEU A 74 0.69 -3.25 -2.08
N LEU A 75 0.70 -2.04 -1.54
CA LEU A 75 0.26 -1.74 -0.19
C LEU A 75 -0.67 -0.52 -0.17
N ASP A 76 -1.89 -0.71 0.34
CA ASP A 76 -2.84 0.37 0.59
C ASP A 76 -3.08 0.51 2.10
N LEU A 77 -2.68 1.66 2.63
CA LEU A 77 -2.86 2.07 4.03
C LEU A 77 -3.70 3.35 4.11
N SER A 78 -4.56 3.64 3.14
CA SER A 78 -5.37 4.87 3.13
C SER A 78 -6.31 4.95 4.34
N LYS A 79 -6.46 6.15 4.91
CA LYS A 79 -7.42 6.42 6.00
C LYS A 79 -7.25 5.48 7.21
N ILE A 80 -6.01 5.19 7.63
CA ILE A 80 -5.78 4.37 8.83
C ILE A 80 -5.67 5.22 10.11
N GLY A 81 -6.00 6.52 10.03
CA GLY A 81 -6.16 7.40 11.19
C GLY A 81 -4.91 7.45 12.08
N ASN A 82 -5.11 7.26 13.38
CA ASN A 82 -4.05 7.33 14.39
C ASN A 82 -3.02 6.20 14.28
N SER A 83 -3.31 5.13 13.54
CA SER A 83 -2.35 4.06 13.26
C SER A 83 -1.30 4.46 12.22
N TYR A 84 -1.46 5.59 11.52
CA TYR A 84 -0.47 6.07 10.54
C TYR A 84 0.71 6.77 11.21
N GLU A 85 1.93 6.44 10.78
CA GLU A 85 3.16 7.00 11.33
C GLU A 85 4.17 7.35 10.24
N ASN A 86 4.46 8.64 10.07
CA ASN A 86 5.45 9.13 9.09
C ASN A 86 6.86 8.56 9.30
N LYS A 87 7.26 8.37 10.57
CA LYS A 87 8.59 7.85 10.94
C LYS A 87 8.87 6.45 10.38
N ALA A 88 7.85 5.66 10.06
CA ALA A 88 8.04 4.34 9.47
C ALA A 88 8.60 4.42 8.04
N TRP A 89 8.26 5.47 7.29
CA TRP A 89 8.75 5.69 5.92
C TRP A 89 10.14 6.31 5.88
N ASP A 90 10.44 7.22 6.81
CA ASP A 90 11.75 7.88 6.92
C ASP A 90 12.86 6.88 7.30
N ASN A 91 12.50 5.87 8.11
CA ASN A 91 13.42 4.81 8.56
C ASN A 91 13.37 3.55 7.68
N LEU A 92 12.80 3.62 6.46
CA LEU A 92 12.68 2.45 5.60
C LEU A 92 14.05 2.04 5.03
N CYS A 93 14.56 0.90 5.47
CA CYS A 93 15.80 0.31 4.96
C CYS A 93 15.60 -0.32 3.57
N ASP A 94 16.69 -0.55 2.82
CA ASP A 94 16.62 -1.12 1.46
C ASP A 94 16.05 -2.54 1.42
N GLU A 95 16.27 -3.28 2.51
CA GLU A 95 15.74 -4.64 2.69
C GLU A 95 14.24 -4.67 3.03
N ASN A 96 13.61 -3.51 3.28
CA ASN A 96 12.20 -3.44 3.64
C ASN A 96 11.32 -3.24 2.40
N LEU A 97 10.30 -4.10 2.26
CA LEU A 97 9.37 -4.11 1.13
C LEU A 97 10.10 -4.08 -0.24
N PRO A 98 11.13 -4.92 -0.50
CA PRO A 98 12.00 -4.79 -1.67
C PRO A 98 11.26 -4.88 -3.01
N LYS A 99 10.10 -5.57 -3.04
CA LYS A 99 9.28 -5.78 -4.24
C LYS A 99 8.16 -4.76 -4.43
N LEU A 100 7.99 -3.81 -3.51
CA LEU A 100 6.89 -2.85 -3.55
C LEU A 100 7.01 -1.94 -4.77
N ARG A 101 5.92 -1.86 -5.53
CA ARG A 101 5.81 -1.01 -6.74
C ARG A 101 4.76 0.06 -6.59
N PHE A 102 3.71 -0.21 -5.81
CA PHE A 102 2.62 0.75 -5.60
C PHE A 102 2.30 0.90 -4.11
N LEU A 103 2.35 2.15 -3.64
CA LEU A 103 2.07 2.54 -2.28
C LEU A 103 0.98 3.62 -2.26
N ARG A 104 -0.13 3.30 -1.60
CA ARG A 104 -1.27 4.20 -1.46
C ARG A 104 -1.48 4.59 -0.01
N LEU A 105 -1.42 5.90 0.27
CA LEU A 105 -1.45 6.51 1.60
C LEU A 105 -2.50 7.63 1.71
N HIS A 106 -3.64 7.48 1.02
CA HIS A 106 -4.61 8.57 0.94
C HIS A 106 -5.12 8.98 2.32
N ASP A 107 -5.27 10.30 2.52
CA ASP A 107 -5.94 10.89 3.67
C ASP A 107 -5.34 10.55 5.05
N ASN A 108 -4.02 10.30 5.10
CA ASN A 108 -3.28 10.04 6.34
C ASN A 108 -2.51 11.25 6.90
N LYS A 109 -2.62 12.44 6.27
CA LYS A 109 -1.76 13.61 6.56
C LYS A 109 -0.26 13.26 6.46
N ALA A 110 0.10 12.51 5.41
CA ALA A 110 1.47 12.10 5.17
C ALA A 110 2.41 13.31 4.98
N ASP A 111 3.59 13.24 5.58
CA ASP A 111 4.65 14.22 5.34
C ASP A 111 5.24 13.99 3.95
N ILE A 112 4.95 14.91 3.04
CA ILE A 112 5.33 14.82 1.65
C ILE A 112 6.85 14.81 1.48
N ASN A 113 7.60 15.52 2.32
CA ASN A 113 9.07 15.58 2.20
C ASN A 113 9.70 14.21 2.47
N ILE A 114 9.16 13.45 3.43
CA ILE A 114 9.61 12.08 3.72
C ILE A 114 9.34 11.18 2.50
N LEU A 115 8.14 11.27 1.92
CA LEU A 115 7.76 10.42 0.80
C LEU A 115 8.49 10.80 -0.50
N GLN A 116 8.82 12.07 -0.70
CA GLN A 116 9.68 12.55 -1.79
C GLN A 116 11.09 11.97 -1.69
N ARG A 117 11.72 12.00 -0.50
CA ARG A 117 13.03 11.35 -0.27
C ARG A 117 12.96 9.84 -0.50
N LEU A 118 11.89 9.19 -0.04
CA LEU A 118 11.67 7.77 -0.30
C LEU A 118 11.54 7.47 -1.80
N ASN A 119 10.81 8.31 -2.55
CA ASN A 119 10.65 8.14 -3.99
C ASN A 119 11.96 8.39 -4.76
N LEU A 120 12.79 9.36 -4.36
CA LEU A 120 14.13 9.53 -4.93
C LEU A 120 15.02 8.31 -4.70
N LYS A 121 14.94 7.71 -3.51
CA LYS A 121 15.67 6.48 -3.17
C LYS A 121 15.15 5.26 -3.95
N ARG A 122 13.86 5.25 -4.28
CA ARG A 122 13.16 4.15 -4.98
C ARG A 122 12.34 4.71 -6.14
N PRO A 123 12.98 5.16 -7.24
CA PRO A 123 12.31 5.91 -8.32
C PRO A 123 11.22 5.13 -9.05
N LYS A 124 11.24 3.79 -8.96
CA LYS A 124 10.21 2.90 -9.53
C LYS A 124 9.01 2.66 -8.60
N LEU A 125 9.06 3.16 -7.35
CA LEU A 125 7.95 3.05 -6.40
C LEU A 125 6.95 4.18 -6.65
N MET A 126 5.79 3.85 -7.18
CA MET A 126 4.69 4.79 -7.33
C MET A 126 4.03 5.05 -5.97
N ILE A 127 4.01 6.32 -5.55
CA ILE A 127 3.42 6.75 -4.28
C ILE A 127 2.28 7.72 -4.56
N THR A 128 1.11 7.47 -3.97
CA THR A 128 -0.04 8.38 -4.03
C THR A 128 -0.59 8.65 -2.64
N VAL A 129 -0.85 9.93 -2.35
CA VAL A 129 -1.29 10.44 -1.03
C VAL A 129 -2.65 11.13 -1.08
N ARG A 130 -3.18 11.35 -2.28
CA ARG A 130 -4.51 11.91 -2.56
C ARG A 130 -4.94 11.48 -3.97
N MET A 131 -6.23 11.63 -4.27
CA MET A 131 -6.78 11.31 -5.59
C MET A 131 -6.09 12.13 -6.68
N ASN A 132 -5.97 11.54 -7.88
CA ASN A 132 -5.41 12.19 -9.08
C ASN A 132 -3.97 12.73 -8.89
N HIS A 133 -3.20 12.17 -7.96
CA HIS A 133 -1.86 12.66 -7.65
C HIS A 133 -0.89 11.51 -7.40
N PHE A 134 0.28 11.57 -8.01
CA PHE A 134 1.42 10.72 -7.72
C PHE A 134 2.60 11.61 -7.38
N ILE A 135 3.46 11.16 -6.46
CA ILE A 135 4.75 11.82 -6.28
C ILE A 135 5.56 11.60 -7.56
N ASN A 136 5.87 12.68 -8.24
CA ASN A 136 6.65 12.73 -9.47
C ASN A 136 7.63 13.90 -9.42
N TRP A 137 8.73 13.74 -10.15
CA TRP A 137 9.78 14.75 -10.26
C TRP A 137 10.50 14.58 -11.59
N THR A 138 11.23 15.62 -11.98
CA THR A 138 12.11 15.62 -13.16
C THR A 138 13.53 15.88 -12.72
N GLU A 139 14.48 15.09 -13.25
CA GLU A 139 15.90 15.34 -13.09
C GLU A 139 16.31 16.55 -13.94
N THR A 140 17.11 17.42 -13.35
CA THR A 140 17.63 18.65 -13.96
C THR A 140 19.13 18.74 -13.67
N GLU A 141 19.84 19.63 -14.36
CA GLU A 141 21.28 19.84 -14.14
C GLU A 141 21.63 20.24 -12.70
N SER A 142 20.70 20.86 -11.97
CA SER A 142 20.90 21.34 -10.60
C SER A 142 20.27 20.46 -9.52
N GLY A 143 19.68 19.31 -9.88
CA GLY A 143 19.02 18.38 -8.96
C GLY A 143 17.67 17.89 -9.46
N CYS A 144 16.72 17.66 -8.56
CA CYS A 144 15.36 17.23 -8.92
C CYS A 144 14.32 18.30 -8.60
N VAL A 145 13.34 18.47 -9.49
CA VAL A 145 12.17 19.33 -9.28
C VAL A 145 10.94 18.46 -9.11
N PHE A 146 10.28 18.54 -7.96
CA PHE A 146 9.01 17.87 -7.70
C PHE A 146 7.83 18.66 -8.27
N HIS A 147 6.82 17.95 -8.74
CA HIS A 147 5.64 18.55 -9.33
C HIS A 147 4.45 18.44 -8.39
N ASP A 148 3.65 19.50 -8.31
CA ASP A 148 2.41 19.51 -7.51
C ASP A 148 1.27 18.74 -8.18
N THR A 149 1.37 18.59 -9.51
CA THR A 149 0.44 17.86 -10.38
C THR A 149 1.15 16.73 -11.11
N TYR A 150 0.38 15.68 -11.39
CA TYR A 150 0.83 14.64 -12.30
C TYR A 150 0.42 15.01 -13.72
N ASP A 151 1.36 15.52 -14.50
CA ASP A 151 1.12 16.00 -15.88
C ASP A 151 1.07 14.85 -16.92
N GLY A 152 1.23 13.60 -16.47
CA GLY A 152 1.10 12.41 -17.29
C GLY A 152 -0.33 11.90 -17.41
N ASP A 153 -0.52 10.87 -18.25
CA ASP A 153 -1.81 10.20 -18.37
C ASP A 153 -2.05 9.25 -17.19
N ILE A 154 -2.82 9.72 -16.20
CA ILE A 154 -3.20 8.92 -15.04
C ILE A 154 -3.94 7.64 -15.46
N ASN A 155 -4.73 7.67 -16.54
CA ASN A 155 -5.45 6.48 -16.99
C ASN A 155 -4.48 5.42 -17.51
N ALA A 156 -3.41 5.82 -18.20
CA ALA A 156 -2.35 4.90 -18.61
C ALA A 156 -1.68 4.25 -17.39
N VAL A 157 -1.36 5.04 -16.35
CA VAL A 157 -0.81 4.51 -15.09
C VAL A 157 -1.78 3.53 -14.42
N VAL A 158 -3.07 3.86 -14.36
CA VAL A 158 -4.09 2.98 -13.78
C VAL A 158 -4.23 1.69 -14.59
N ASN A 159 -4.16 1.76 -15.92
CA ASN A 159 -4.16 0.58 -16.79
C ASN A 159 -2.94 -0.32 -16.53
N ASP A 160 -1.75 0.25 -16.36
CA ASP A 160 -0.55 -0.52 -16.02
C ASP A 160 -0.66 -1.16 -14.63
N LEU A 161 -1.16 -0.41 -13.64
CA LEU A 161 -1.41 -0.92 -12.29
C LEU A 161 -2.47 -2.03 -12.27
N SER A 162 -3.45 -1.99 -13.17
CA SER A 162 -4.49 -3.03 -13.30
C SER A 162 -3.92 -4.41 -13.67
N GLN A 163 -2.69 -4.44 -14.22
CA GLN A 163 -1.96 -5.69 -14.49
C GLN A 163 -1.38 -6.33 -13.22
N ILE A 164 -1.37 -5.61 -12.09
CA ILE A 164 -0.98 -6.19 -10.80
C ILE A 164 -2.17 -6.98 -10.25
N ASP A 165 -2.01 -8.31 -10.15
CA ASP A 165 -2.96 -9.18 -9.46
C ASP A 165 -3.38 -8.56 -8.13
N GLY A 166 -4.69 -8.37 -7.92
CA GLY A 166 -5.24 -7.81 -6.68
C GLY A 166 -5.37 -6.27 -6.63
N PHE A 167 -4.91 -5.54 -7.65
CA PHE A 167 -5.12 -4.08 -7.75
C PHE A 167 -6.60 -3.69 -7.69
N GLY A 168 -7.47 -4.45 -8.37
CA GLY A 168 -8.92 -4.22 -8.36
C GLY A 168 -9.57 -4.24 -6.96
N CYS A 169 -8.91 -4.88 -5.97
CA CYS A 169 -9.39 -4.91 -4.59
C CYS A 169 -9.06 -3.64 -3.78
N CYS A 170 -8.35 -2.67 -4.37
CA CYS A 170 -7.85 -1.46 -3.70
C CYS A 170 -8.62 -0.19 -4.04
N GLY A 171 -9.76 -0.30 -4.74
CA GLY A 171 -10.59 0.84 -5.14
C GLY A 171 -9.94 1.72 -6.20
N THR A 172 -10.52 2.91 -6.45
CA THR A 172 -10.04 3.81 -7.51
C THR A 172 -8.98 4.78 -7.00
N VAL A 173 -7.98 5.09 -7.84
CA VAL A 173 -6.97 6.15 -7.59
C VAL A 173 -7.40 7.49 -8.21
N ILE A 174 -8.42 7.44 -9.07
CA ILE A 174 -9.01 8.58 -9.76
C ILE A 174 -10.40 8.92 -9.21
N HIS A 175 -10.74 10.20 -9.27
CA HIS A 175 -12.14 10.63 -9.29
C HIS A 175 -12.64 10.60 -10.73
N PHE A 176 -13.72 9.85 -10.99
CA PHE A 176 -14.49 10.07 -12.20
C PHE A 176 -15.07 11.49 -12.13
N PRO A 177 -14.93 12.32 -13.17
CA PRO A 177 -15.67 13.56 -13.25
C PRO A 177 -17.16 13.24 -13.06
N SER A 178 -17.83 13.97 -12.17
CA SER A 178 -19.26 13.84 -11.87
C SER A 178 -20.20 14.03 -13.08
N ALA A 179 -19.66 14.25 -14.27
CA ALA A 179 -20.39 14.36 -15.53
C ALA A 179 -20.86 13.01 -16.12
N PHE A 180 -20.49 11.86 -15.55
CA PHE A 180 -20.93 10.54 -16.04
C PHE A 180 -22.02 9.87 -15.18
N ILE A 181 -22.57 10.56 -14.19
CA ILE A 181 -23.78 10.11 -13.47
C ILE A 181 -24.91 11.07 -13.82
N SER A 182 -25.43 10.92 -15.05
CA SER A 182 -26.81 11.29 -15.34
C SER A 182 -27.46 10.08 -16.00
N ALA A 183 -28.24 9.35 -15.21
CA ALA A 183 -29.26 8.42 -15.66
C ALA A 183 -30.57 8.84 -14.98
#